data_AF-A0A7K5IX60-F1
#
_entry.id   AF-A0A7K5IX60-F1
#
_cell.length_a   1.000
_cell.length_b   1.000
_cell.length_c   1.000
_cell.angle_alpha   90.00
_cell.angle_beta   90.00
_cell.angle_gamma   90.00
#
_symmetry.space_group_name_H-M   'P 1'
#
loop_
_entity.id
_entity.type
_entity.pdbx_description
1 polymer ?
#
loop_
_entity_poly.entity_id
_entity_poly.type
_entity_poly.pdbx_seq_one_letter_code
_entity_poly.pdbx_strand_id
1 'polypeptide(L)'
;QFQSLQLEREMCLASNCTQAKVNLSLRPRLEDGKASLAIKYQELQEIREACWDKQQRLEAYLEKWSPQSALGQLQAKLDASEAESEAQIKQFLTQDLPLESFLESFCQSRTRSHICRTQLEKLQELLQKDR
;
A
#
# COMPACT_ATOMS: atom_id res chain seq x y z
N GLN A 1 68.54 35.98 -11.93
CA GLN A 1 67.59 35.49 -10.90
C GLN A 1 66.27 36.25 -10.93
N PHE A 2 66.26 37.60 -10.91
CA PHE A 2 64.99 38.36 -11.02
C PHE A 2 64.26 38.16 -12.36
N GLN A 3 64.97 38.21 -13.49
CA GLN A 3 64.38 38.06 -14.83
C GLN A 3 63.78 36.66 -15.08
N SER A 4 64.38 35.60 -14.53
CA SER A 4 63.84 34.24 -14.65
C SER A 4 62.54 34.07 -13.86
N LEU A 5 62.50 34.60 -12.63
CA LEU A 5 61.28 34.61 -11.82
C LEU A 5 60.17 35.44 -12.46
N GLN A 6 60.51 36.53 -13.14
CA GLN A 6 59.54 37.34 -13.88
C GLN A 6 58.95 36.58 -15.07
N LEU A 7 59.76 35.86 -15.84
CA LEU A 7 59.31 35.03 -16.95
C LEU A 7 58.40 33.89 -16.47
N GLU A 8 58.77 33.19 -15.40
CA GLU A 8 57.96 32.14 -14.79
C GLU A 8 56.59 32.67 -14.31
N ARG A 9 56.58 33.87 -13.70
CA ARG A 9 55.34 34.54 -13.31
C ARG A 9 54.44 34.82 -14.51
N GLU A 10 54.99 35.36 -15.59
CA GLU A 10 54.22 35.68 -16.80
C GLU A 10 53.67 34.41 -17.47
N MET A 11 54.45 33.33 -17.53
CA MET A 11 53.98 32.03 -18.02
C MET A 11 52.84 31.46 -17.16
N CYS A 12 52.97 31.55 -15.83
CA CYS A 12 51.94 31.09 -14.91
C CYS A 12 50.65 31.91 -15.07
N LEU A 13 50.76 33.24 -15.18
CA LEU A 13 49.61 34.13 -15.41
C LEU A 13 48.92 33.85 -16.75
N ALA A 14 49.69 33.63 -17.82
CA ALA A 14 49.14 33.29 -19.13
C ALA A 14 48.39 31.95 -19.10
N SER A 15 48.96 30.94 -18.43
CA SER A 15 48.32 29.64 -18.22
C SER A 15 47.03 29.78 -17.40
N ASN A 16 47.07 30.49 -16.27
CA ASN A 16 45.90 30.73 -15.42
C ASN A 16 44.78 31.47 -16.16
N CYS A 17 45.12 32.52 -16.92
CA CYS A 17 44.16 33.25 -17.75
C CYS A 17 43.49 32.34 -18.80
N THR A 18 44.27 31.46 -19.43
CA THR A 18 43.74 30.52 -20.42
C THR A 18 42.77 29.54 -19.78
N GLN A 19 43.14 28.97 -18.62
CA GLN A 19 42.27 28.09 -17.84
C GLN A 19 41.01 28.80 -17.34
N ALA A 20 41.13 30.03 -16.85
CA ALA A 20 39.99 30.82 -16.39
C ALA A 20 38.98 31.08 -17.52
N LYS A 21 39.45 31.39 -18.74
CA LYS A 21 38.57 31.57 -19.92
C LYS A 21 37.83 30.29 -20.26
N VAL A 22 38.49 29.13 -20.22
CA VAL A 22 37.85 27.82 -20.45
C VAL A 22 36.85 27.50 -19.34
N ASN A 23 37.18 27.74 -18.07
CA ASN A 23 36.25 27.55 -16.97
C ASN A 23 35.00 28.42 -17.10
N LEU A 24 35.17 29.69 -17.49
CA LEU A 24 34.06 30.61 -17.73
C LEU A 24 33.19 30.17 -18.92
N SER A 25 33.79 29.61 -19.99
CA SER A 25 33.02 29.11 -21.14
C SER A 25 32.25 27.83 -20.84
N LEU A 26 32.74 26.99 -19.92
CA LEU A 26 32.07 25.76 -19.49
C LEU A 26 30.96 26.00 -18.47
N ARG A 27 31.04 27.09 -17.70
CA ARG A 27 30.10 27.39 -16.62
C ARG A 27 28.62 27.36 -17.04
N PRO A 28 28.18 28.00 -18.14
CA PRO A 28 26.76 27.97 -18.54
C PRO A 28 26.25 26.54 -18.74
N ARG A 29 27.01 25.71 -19.48
CA ARG A 29 26.65 24.31 -19.73
C ARG A 29 26.57 23.49 -18.44
N LEU A 30 27.44 23.76 -17.46
CA LEU A 30 27.39 23.09 -16.16
C LEU A 30 26.17 23.52 -15.35
N GLU A 31 25.83 24.80 -15.33
CA GLU A 31 24.65 25.30 -14.62
C GLU A 31 23.35 24.79 -15.28
N ASP A 32 23.26 24.80 -16.62
CA ASP A 32 22.13 24.23 -17.35
C ASP A 32 21.99 22.73 -17.10
N GLY A 33 23.11 22.01 -17.04
CA GLY A 33 23.16 20.59 -16.71
C GLY A 33 22.67 20.31 -15.29
N LYS A 34 23.09 21.11 -14.31
CA LYS A 34 22.62 21.01 -12.92
C LYS A 34 21.11 21.29 -12.82
N ALA A 35 20.63 22.33 -13.49
CA ALA A 35 19.21 22.67 -13.50
C ALA A 35 18.37 21.55 -14.12
N SER A 36 18.80 21.02 -15.27
CA SER A 36 18.13 19.90 -15.94
C SER A 36 18.11 18.64 -15.07
N LEU A 37 19.23 18.35 -14.40
CA LEU A 37 19.32 17.22 -13.48
C LEU A 37 18.39 17.39 -12.27
N ALA A 38 18.31 18.59 -11.69
CA ALA A 38 17.40 18.88 -10.59
C ALA A 38 15.94 18.67 -10.99
N ILE A 39 15.54 19.10 -12.18
CA ILE A 39 14.19 18.84 -12.72
C ILE A 39 13.94 17.33 -12.84
N LYS A 40 14.89 16.55 -13.36
CA LYS A 40 14.74 15.09 -13.46
C LYS A 40 14.65 14.38 -12.12
N TYR A 41 15.37 14.85 -11.11
CA TYR A 41 15.21 14.33 -9.75
C TYR A 41 13.84 14.66 -9.17
N GLN A 42 13.33 15.86 -9.43
CA GLN A 42 11.98 16.25 -8.99
C GLN A 42 10.90 15.38 -9.65
N GLU A 43 10.95 15.21 -10.97
CA GLU A 43 10.03 14.32 -11.70
C GLU A 43 10.10 12.88 -11.16
N LEU A 44 11.30 12.37 -10.90
CA LEU A 44 11.50 11.04 -10.34
C LEU A 44 10.88 10.91 -8.94
N GLN A 45 11.02 11.93 -8.11
CA GLN A 45 10.43 11.95 -6.77
C GLN A 45 8.91 11.88 -6.85
N GLU A 46 8.29 12.71 -7.69
CA GLU A 46 6.84 12.72 -7.89
C GLU A 46 6.31 11.37 -8.37
N ILE A 47 7.00 10.73 -9.33
CA ILE A 47 6.63 9.39 -9.82
C ILE A 47 6.79 8.34 -8.70
N ARG A 48 7.86 8.41 -7.91
CA ARG A 48 8.08 7.48 -6.79
C ARG A 48 6.98 7.60 -5.74
N GLU A 49 6.61 8.81 -5.35
CA GLU A 49 5.52 9.06 -4.41
C GLU A 49 4.19 8.53 -4.97
N ALA A 50 3.87 8.84 -6.23
CA ALA A 50 2.66 8.33 -6.87
C ALA A 50 2.62 6.80 -6.99
N CYS A 51 3.77 6.16 -7.24
CA CYS A 51 3.89 4.70 -7.27
C CYS A 51 3.71 4.10 -5.87
N TRP A 52 4.33 4.71 -4.86
CA TRP A 52 4.19 4.30 -3.46
C TRP A 52 2.74 4.34 -3.01
N ASP A 53 2.04 5.44 -3.27
CA ASP A 53 0.62 5.59 -2.93
C ASP A 53 -0.26 4.54 -3.61
N LYS A 54 -0.01 4.27 -4.90
CA LYS A 54 -0.72 3.21 -5.64
C LYS A 54 -0.44 1.83 -5.06
N GLN A 55 0.80 1.55 -4.68
CA GLN A 55 1.19 0.29 -4.07
C GLN A 55 0.50 0.10 -2.72
N GLN A 56 0.51 1.11 -1.84
CA GLN A 56 -0.16 1.05 -0.53
C GLN A 56 -1.67 0.81 -0.68
N ARG A 57 -2.31 1.49 -1.64
CA ARG A 57 -3.72 1.24 -1.94
C ARG A 57 -3.96 -0.18 -2.42
N LEU A 58 -3.12 -0.68 -3.34
CA LEU A 58 -3.24 -2.04 -3.86
C LEU A 58 -3.08 -3.07 -2.74
N GLU A 59 -2.08 -2.92 -1.88
CA GLU A 59 -1.85 -3.79 -0.72
C GLU A 59 -3.09 -3.84 0.19
N ALA A 60 -3.66 -2.68 0.54
CA ALA A 60 -4.88 -2.62 1.34
C ALA A 60 -6.10 -3.27 0.65
N TYR A 61 -6.23 -3.11 -0.68
CA TYR A 61 -7.29 -3.79 -1.45
C TYR A 61 -7.08 -5.30 -1.46
N LEU A 62 -5.86 -5.77 -1.69
CA LEU A 62 -5.54 -7.20 -1.73
C LEU A 62 -5.74 -7.85 -0.35
N GLU A 63 -5.39 -7.16 0.73
CA GLU A 63 -5.64 -7.63 2.09
C GLU A 63 -7.14 -7.73 2.37
N LYS A 64 -7.88 -6.65 2.10
CA LYS A 64 -9.34 -6.59 2.34
C LYS A 64 -10.11 -7.65 1.58
N TRP A 65 -9.73 -7.90 0.32
CA TRP A 65 -10.40 -8.87 -0.56
C TRP A 65 -9.66 -10.20 -0.66
N SER A 66 -8.73 -10.47 0.26
CA SER A 66 -8.04 -11.75 0.32
C SER A 66 -9.00 -12.89 0.67
N PRO A 67 -8.72 -14.12 0.21
CA PRO A 67 -9.48 -15.30 0.65
C PRO A 67 -9.46 -15.49 2.17
N GLN A 68 -8.37 -15.10 2.83
CA GLN A 68 -8.26 -15.14 4.29
C GLN A 68 -9.19 -14.13 4.97
N SER A 69 -9.31 -12.91 4.45
CA SER A 69 -10.30 -11.93 4.90
C SER A 69 -11.73 -12.44 4.70
N ALA A 70 -12.02 -13.06 3.55
CA ALA A 70 -13.32 -13.67 3.28
C ALA A 70 -13.65 -14.80 4.27
N LEU A 71 -12.69 -15.67 4.61
CA LEU A 71 -12.84 -16.68 5.66
C LEU A 71 -13.18 -16.05 7.01
N GLY A 72 -12.43 -15.02 7.44
CA GLY A 72 -12.67 -14.33 8.70
C GLY A 72 -14.07 -13.70 8.76
N GLN A 73 -14.52 -13.09 7.66
CA GLN A 73 -15.86 -12.52 7.55
C GLN A 73 -16.97 -13.58 7.60
N LEU A 74 -16.78 -14.73 6.95
CA LEU A 74 -17.72 -15.85 7.01
C LEU A 74 -17.80 -16.45 8.42
N GLN A 75 -16.67 -16.60 9.10
CA GLN A 75 -16.62 -17.08 10.47
C GLN A 75 -17.38 -16.12 11.41
N ALA A 76 -17.10 -14.82 11.33
CA ALA A 76 -17.79 -13.83 12.16
C ALA A 76 -19.32 -13.81 11.92
N LYS A 77 -19.76 -13.99 10.66
CA LYS A 77 -21.19 -14.12 10.34
C LYS A 77 -21.80 -15.39 10.89
N LEU A 78 -21.08 -16.51 10.83
CA LEU A 78 -21.51 -17.78 11.43
C LEU A 78 -21.70 -17.61 12.94
N ASP A 79 -20.66 -17.13 13.64
CA ASP A 79 -20.68 -16.93 15.08
C ASP A 79 -21.83 -15.99 15.50
N ALA A 80 -22.05 -14.90 14.76
CA ALA A 80 -23.14 -13.98 15.03
C ALA A 80 -24.52 -14.64 14.87
N SER A 81 -24.73 -15.43 13.81
CA SER A 81 -26.00 -16.14 13.59
C SER A 81 -26.25 -17.27 14.59
N GLU A 82 -25.19 -17.93 15.08
CA GLU A 82 -25.30 -18.94 16.13
C GLU A 82 -25.63 -18.29 17.48
N ALA A 83 -24.96 -17.18 17.83
CA ALA A 83 -25.27 -16.42 19.03
C ALA A 83 -26.71 -15.86 19.02
N GLU A 84 -27.19 -15.38 17.87
CA GLU A 84 -28.59 -14.96 17.69
C GLU A 84 -29.56 -16.13 17.89
N SER A 85 -29.26 -17.30 17.32
CA SER A 85 -30.05 -18.53 17.50
C SER A 85 -30.14 -18.93 18.99
N GLU A 86 -29.02 -18.86 19.71
CA GLU A 86 -28.98 -19.14 21.15
C GLU A 86 -29.79 -18.12 21.97
N ALA A 87 -29.72 -16.85 21.61
CA ALA A 87 -30.51 -15.80 22.27
C ALA A 87 -32.01 -16.02 22.09
N GLN A 88 -32.44 -16.39 20.87
CA GLN A 88 -33.83 -16.72 20.56
C GLN A 88 -34.31 -17.93 21.37
N ILE A 89 -33.49 -18.99 21.49
CA ILE A 89 -33.80 -20.15 22.35
C ILE A 89 -33.98 -19.71 23.81
N LYS A 90 -33.06 -18.89 24.34
CA LYS A 90 -33.13 -18.41 25.73
C LYS A 90 -34.42 -17.63 25.97
N GLN A 91 -34.76 -16.68 25.10
CA GLN A 91 -35.97 -15.88 25.19
C GLN A 91 -37.25 -16.72 25.10
N PHE A 92 -37.26 -17.74 24.24
CA PHE A 92 -38.39 -18.66 24.15
C PHE A 92 -38.56 -19.48 25.44
N LEU A 93 -37.46 -19.99 26.01
CA LEU A 93 -37.50 -20.76 27.26
C LEU A 93 -37.91 -19.92 28.48
N THR A 94 -37.62 -18.62 28.48
CA THR A 94 -38.08 -17.68 29.53
C THR A 94 -39.50 -17.16 29.28
N GLN A 95 -40.18 -17.62 28.22
CA GLN A 95 -41.52 -17.18 27.81
C GLN A 95 -41.59 -15.70 27.38
N ASP A 96 -40.44 -15.08 27.07
CA ASP A 96 -40.34 -13.71 26.57
C ASP A 96 -40.61 -13.60 25.06
N LEU A 97 -40.65 -14.73 24.35
CA LEU A 97 -40.88 -14.83 22.91
C LEU A 97 -42.03 -15.81 22.61
N PRO A 98 -43.11 -15.38 21.93
CA PRO A 98 -44.20 -16.27 21.52
C PRO A 98 -43.73 -17.33 20.53
N LEU A 99 -44.40 -18.49 20.52
CA LEU A 99 -44.03 -19.65 19.69
C LEU A 99 -43.88 -19.29 18.21
N GLU A 100 -44.86 -18.61 17.61
CA GLU A 100 -44.80 -18.29 16.18
C GLU A 100 -43.65 -17.36 15.82
N SER A 101 -43.42 -16.32 16.64
CA SER A 101 -42.28 -15.42 16.45
C SER A 101 -40.95 -16.13 16.65
N PHE A 102 -40.87 -17.06 17.61
CA PHE A 102 -39.69 -17.91 17.78
C PHE A 102 -39.44 -18.76 16.54
N LEU A 103 -40.44 -19.49 16.05
CA LEU A 103 -40.28 -20.38 14.90
C LEU A 103 -39.82 -19.61 13.65
N GLU A 104 -40.43 -18.47 13.36
CA GLU A 104 -40.03 -17.63 12.23
C GLU A 104 -38.59 -17.13 12.37
N SER A 105 -38.26 -16.47 13.48
CA SER A 105 -36.96 -15.84 13.68
C SER A 105 -35.82 -16.86 13.86
N PHE A 106 -36.09 -18.00 14.50
CA PHE A 106 -35.15 -19.09 14.70
C PHE A 106 -34.86 -19.85 13.40
N CYS A 107 -35.88 -20.13 12.58
CA CYS A 107 -35.65 -20.73 11.27
C CYS A 107 -34.74 -19.83 10.42
N GLN A 108 -34.98 -18.51 10.42
CA GLN A 108 -34.15 -17.56 9.67
C GLN A 108 -32.69 -17.52 10.16
N SER A 109 -32.45 -17.44 11.47
CA SER A 109 -31.08 -17.43 12.03
C SER A 109 -30.35 -18.75 11.76
N ARG A 110 -31.04 -19.89 11.92
CA ARG A 110 -30.48 -21.22 11.63
C ARG A 110 -30.18 -21.44 10.16
N THR A 111 -31.06 -20.98 9.26
CA THR A 111 -30.78 -21.02 7.81
C THR A 111 -29.52 -20.21 7.48
N ARG A 112 -29.36 -19.00 8.05
CA ARG A 112 -28.14 -18.20 7.85
C ARG A 112 -26.89 -18.89 8.39
N SER A 113 -26.95 -19.45 9.61
CA SER A 113 -25.84 -20.22 10.21
C SER A 113 -25.44 -21.39 9.30
N HIS A 114 -26.40 -22.18 8.83
CA HIS A 114 -26.13 -23.31 7.95
C HIS A 114 -25.52 -22.90 6.61
N ILE A 115 -26.04 -21.85 5.98
CA ILE A 115 -25.45 -21.30 4.75
C ILE A 115 -24.00 -20.85 4.98
N CYS A 116 -23.75 -20.06 6.04
CA CYS A 116 -22.41 -19.55 6.33
C CYS A 116 -21.42 -20.69 6.63
N ARG A 117 -21.85 -21.70 7.39
CA ARG A 117 -21.04 -22.90 7.69
C ARG A 117 -20.65 -23.66 6.43
N THR A 118 -21.61 -23.92 5.55
CA THR A 118 -21.32 -24.58 4.26
C THR A 118 -20.40 -23.72 3.38
N GLN A 119 -20.63 -22.41 3.31
CA GLN A 119 -19.74 -21.49 2.57
C GLN A 119 -18.31 -21.51 3.12
N LEU A 120 -18.16 -21.53 4.44
CA LEU A 120 -16.87 -21.57 5.12
C LEU A 120 -16.13 -22.90 4.84
N GLU A 121 -16.81 -24.03 4.98
CA GLU A 121 -16.28 -25.36 4.65
C GLU A 121 -15.81 -25.41 3.18
N LYS A 122 -16.64 -24.92 2.25
CA LYS A 122 -16.29 -24.92 0.81
C LYS A 122 -15.14 -23.99 0.46
N LEU A 123 -15.07 -22.81 1.07
CA LEU A 123 -13.93 -21.91 0.87
C LEU A 123 -12.64 -22.50 1.43
N GLN A 124 -12.69 -23.15 2.60
CA GLN A 124 -11.55 -23.85 3.18
C GLN A 124 -11.08 -25.01 2.29
N GLU A 125 -12.00 -25.82 1.75
CA GLU A 125 -11.68 -26.90 0.80
C GLU A 125 -10.96 -26.37 -0.45
N LEU A 126 -11.42 -25.25 -1.03
CA LEU A 126 -10.79 -24.63 -2.19
C LEU A 126 -9.37 -24.16 -1.87
N LEU A 127 -9.18 -23.47 -0.74
CA LEU A 127 -7.88 -22.93 -0.33
C LEU A 127 -6.87 -24.02 0.07
N GLN A 128 -7.34 -25.20 0.48
CA GLN A 128 -6.48 -26.36 0.72
C GLN A 128 -6.04 -27.05 -0.58
N LYS A 129 -6.87 -27.03 -1.63
CA LYS A 129 -6.54 -27.61 -2.94
C LYS A 129 -5.55 -26.77 -3.74
N ASP A 130 -5.53 -25.46 -3.50
CA ASP A 130 -4.63 -24.52 -4.16
C ASP A 130 -3.22 -24.45 -3.51
N ARG A 131 -2.99 -25.21 -2.42
CA ARG A 131 -1.68 -25.38 -1.77
C ARG A 131 -0.98 -26.64 -2.26
#